data_AF-A0A349ZZQ7-F1
#
_entry.id   AF-A0A349ZZQ7-F1
#
_cell.length_a   1.000
_cell.length_b   1.000
_cell.length_c   1.000
_cell.angle_alpha   90.00
_cell.angle_beta   90.00
_cell.angle_gamma   90.00
#
_symmetry.space_group_name_H-M   'P 1'
#
loop_
_entity.id
_entity.type
_entity.pdbx_description
1 polymer ?
#
loop_
_entity_poly.entity_id
_entity_poly.type
_entity_poly.pdbx_seq_one_letter_code
_entity_poly.pdbx_strand_id
1 'polypeptide(L)'
;MRCATPEATPGIPKRRPSLGNAVTNRNTAYLLIDDLFKIESEDAISWKLITETIEVNGYRLQKAVTTFGGRNWTAWFASKVNLQEGPYKFHGLPGMIFIISDDQGHYSFNLLKSYQLPGTYDTQAILERHAGMKPVKISLQKYKKMLLAEYNDPMRDMREHFQNNKSEDMQFYYNSIKITDLSQLKKMEDEEREYLRNNNPIELTYAVEYPDIK
;
A
#
# COMPACT_ATOMS: atom_id res chain seq x y z
N MET A 1 6.07 -50.96 42.56
CA MET A 1 4.99 -51.00 41.56
C MET A 1 4.63 -49.55 41.25
N ARG A 2 4.84 -49.11 39.99
CA ARG A 2 4.29 -47.96 39.22
C ARG A 2 3.99 -46.63 39.94
N CYS A 3 4.13 -45.44 39.36
CA CYS A 3 4.82 -44.84 38.20
C CYS A 3 4.47 -43.35 38.36
N ALA A 4 5.46 -42.47 38.45
CA ALA A 4 5.26 -41.03 38.26
C ALA A 4 5.84 -40.68 36.88
N THR A 5 4.98 -40.24 35.97
CA THR A 5 5.37 -39.72 34.65
C THR A 5 5.96 -38.32 34.79
N PRO A 6 7.07 -37.98 34.12
CA PRO A 6 7.60 -36.61 34.10
C PRO A 6 6.79 -35.70 33.18
N GLU A 7 6.68 -34.45 33.60
CA GLU A 7 6.04 -33.32 32.92
C GLU A 7 6.64 -33.05 31.53
N ALA A 8 5.76 -32.85 30.55
CA ALA A 8 6.13 -32.34 29.23
C ALA A 8 6.40 -30.84 29.33
N THR A 9 7.67 -30.45 29.21
CA THR A 9 8.07 -29.05 29.02
C THR A 9 7.55 -28.55 27.67
N PRO A 10 6.84 -27.41 27.59
CA PRO A 10 6.46 -26.82 26.32
C PRO A 10 7.74 -26.41 25.59
N GLY A 11 8.04 -27.08 24.48
CA GLY A 11 9.20 -26.81 23.66
C GLY A 11 9.20 -25.35 23.20
N ILE A 12 10.30 -24.66 23.49
CA ILE A 12 10.60 -23.34 22.95
C ILE A 12 10.43 -23.40 21.43
N PRO A 13 9.58 -22.57 20.80
CA PRO A 13 9.45 -22.57 19.36
C PRO A 13 10.82 -22.27 18.75
N LYS A 14 11.34 -23.22 17.97
CA LYS A 14 12.61 -23.09 17.25
C LYS A 14 12.55 -21.78 16.46
N ARG A 15 13.51 -20.88 16.76
CA ARG A 15 13.70 -19.63 16.00
C ARG A 15 13.66 -19.97 14.52
N ARG A 16 12.75 -19.34 13.76
CA ARG A 16 12.87 -19.33 12.30
C ARG A 16 14.26 -18.79 11.98
N PRO A 17 15.02 -19.41 11.06
CA PRO A 17 16.31 -18.86 10.64
C PRO A 17 16.10 -17.40 10.26
N SER A 18 16.95 -16.53 10.81
CA SER A 18 17.06 -15.12 10.41
C SER A 18 16.92 -15.03 8.90
N LEU A 19 16.03 -14.15 8.42
CA LEU A 19 16.07 -13.69 7.02
C LEU A 19 17.54 -13.36 6.73
N GLY A 20 18.18 -14.16 5.88
CA GLY A 20 19.48 -13.81 5.35
C GLY A 20 19.34 -12.45 4.66
N ASN A 21 20.42 -11.67 4.67
CA ASN A 21 20.56 -10.34 4.08
C ASN A 21 20.42 -10.33 2.53
N ALA A 22 19.51 -11.12 1.96
CA ALA A 22 19.11 -10.99 0.58
C ALA A 22 18.07 -9.88 0.53
N VAL A 23 18.50 -8.68 0.15
CA VAL A 23 17.57 -7.63 -0.32
C VAL A 23 16.88 -8.21 -1.54
N THR A 24 15.63 -8.65 -1.39
CA THR A 24 14.83 -9.11 -2.52
C THR A 24 14.11 -7.91 -3.10
N ASN A 25 14.16 -7.72 -4.41
CA ASN A 25 13.36 -6.70 -5.11
C ASN A 25 11.86 -7.06 -5.15
N ARG A 26 11.42 -8.06 -4.37
CA ARG A 26 10.05 -8.56 -4.40
C ARG A 26 9.17 -7.71 -3.50
N ASN A 27 8.14 -7.12 -4.08
CA ASN A 27 7.13 -6.37 -3.37
C ASN A 27 5.78 -7.08 -3.43
N THR A 28 4.98 -6.89 -2.39
CA THR A 28 3.57 -7.32 -2.36
C THR A 28 2.72 -6.12 -2.00
N ALA A 29 1.85 -5.72 -2.94
CA ALA A 29 0.83 -4.71 -2.69
C ALA A 29 -0.48 -5.40 -2.32
N TYR A 30 -1.09 -4.96 -1.22
CA TYR A 30 -2.44 -5.35 -0.81
C TYR A 30 -3.42 -4.27 -1.23
N LEU A 31 -4.53 -4.67 -1.84
CA LEU A 31 -5.52 -3.76 -2.42
C LEU A 31 -6.88 -4.14 -1.85
N LEU A 32 -7.57 -3.17 -1.25
CA LEU A 32 -8.93 -3.33 -0.77
C LEU A 32 -9.86 -2.56 -1.72
N ILE A 33 -10.70 -3.31 -2.43
CA ILE A 33 -11.80 -2.76 -3.25
C ILE A 33 -13.07 -3.35 -2.63
N ASP A 34 -13.63 -4.40 -3.23
CA ASP A 34 -14.70 -5.20 -2.63
C ASP A 34 -14.15 -6.36 -1.81
N ASP A 35 -13.15 -7.03 -2.37
CA ASP A 35 -12.37 -8.08 -1.74
C ASP A 35 -10.95 -7.60 -1.43
N LEU A 36 -10.26 -8.36 -0.58
CA LEU A 36 -8.82 -8.21 -0.40
C LEU A 36 -8.08 -8.88 -1.57
N PHE A 37 -7.33 -8.11 -2.33
CA PHE A 37 -6.45 -8.61 -3.38
C PHE A 37 -4.98 -8.42 -3.01
N LYS A 38 -4.11 -9.21 -3.64
CA LYS A 38 -2.67 -8.96 -3.64
C LYS A 38 -2.07 -9.01 -5.04
N ILE A 39 -1.12 -8.11 -5.27
CA ILE A 39 -0.27 -8.10 -6.46
C ILE A 39 1.17 -8.25 -5.99
N GLU A 40 1.90 -9.14 -6.65
CA GLU A 40 3.33 -9.33 -6.43
C GLU A 40 4.08 -8.73 -7.62
N SER A 41 5.15 -8.00 -7.34
CA SER A 41 6.02 -7.39 -8.35
C SER A 41 7.49 -7.57 -7.97
N GLU A 42 8.36 -7.44 -8.96
CA GLU A 42 9.80 -7.37 -8.77
C GLU A 42 10.28 -6.00 -9.26
N ASP A 43 10.59 -5.11 -8.32
CA ASP A 43 10.86 -3.70 -8.58
C ASP A 43 12.31 -3.38 -8.22
N ALA A 44 13.24 -3.59 -9.16
CA ALA A 44 14.63 -3.23 -8.95
C ALA A 44 14.84 -1.72 -9.10
N ILE A 45 15.23 -1.05 -8.01
CA ILE A 45 15.48 0.40 -8.00
C ILE A 45 16.98 0.67 -8.11
N SER A 46 17.38 1.35 -9.19
CA SER A 46 18.76 1.74 -9.42
C SER A 46 19.05 3.10 -8.81
N TRP A 47 19.75 3.11 -7.68
CA TRP A 47 20.11 4.33 -6.97
C TRP A 47 21.43 4.92 -7.45
N LYS A 48 21.46 6.24 -7.65
CA LYS A 48 22.69 7.02 -7.79
C LYS A 48 22.99 7.74 -6.48
N LEU A 49 24.06 7.33 -5.81
CA LEU A 49 24.52 7.99 -4.59
C LEU A 49 25.14 9.35 -4.91
N ILE A 50 24.81 10.35 -4.10
CA ILE A 50 25.34 11.71 -4.20
C ILE A 50 26.14 12.00 -2.93
N THR A 51 27.22 12.75 -3.04
CA THR A 51 28.13 13.07 -1.91
C THR A 51 27.55 14.09 -0.94
N GLU A 52 26.45 14.73 -1.30
CA GLU A 52 25.73 15.70 -0.48
C GLU A 52 25.16 15.02 0.77
N THR A 53 25.33 15.69 1.92
CA THR A 53 24.84 15.20 3.22
C THR A 53 24.16 16.30 3.99
N ILE A 54 23.13 15.94 4.76
CA ILE A 54 22.43 16.82 5.70
C ILE A 54 22.40 16.19 7.09
N GLU A 55 22.04 16.97 8.10
CA GLU A 55 21.81 16.49 9.46
C GLU A 55 20.35 16.70 9.85
N VAL A 56 19.68 15.62 10.26
CA VAL A 56 18.28 15.64 10.69
C VAL A 56 18.15 14.83 11.97
N ASN A 57 17.66 15.46 13.05
CA ASN A 57 17.47 14.81 14.35
C ASN A 57 18.72 14.08 14.88
N GLY A 58 19.92 14.63 14.64
CA GLY A 58 21.20 14.04 15.03
C GLY A 58 21.68 12.89 14.13
N TYR A 59 20.98 12.59 13.04
CA TYR A 59 21.40 11.64 12.02
C TYR A 59 22.01 12.36 10.83
N ARG A 60 23.22 11.97 10.45
CA ARG A 60 23.81 12.35 9.17
C ARG A 60 23.18 11.52 8.06
N LEU A 61 22.49 12.19 7.14
CA LEU A 61 21.83 11.58 5.99
C LEU A 61 22.64 11.85 4.73
N GLN A 62 22.72 10.86 3.84
CA GLN A 62 23.31 11.00 2.51
C GLN A 62 22.22 11.05 1.45
N LYS A 63 22.41 11.87 0.43
CA LYS A 63 21.50 11.97 -0.72
C LYS A 63 21.69 10.82 -1.70
N ALA A 64 20.58 10.33 -2.23
CA ALA A 64 20.53 9.46 -3.39
C ALA A 64 19.40 9.90 -4.32
N VAL A 65 19.55 9.63 -5.61
CA VAL A 65 18.53 9.93 -6.61
C VAL A 65 18.24 8.69 -7.45
N THR A 66 17.01 8.58 -7.95
CA THR A 66 16.61 7.51 -8.87
C THR A 66 15.43 7.97 -9.73
N THR A 67 15.16 7.22 -10.80
CA THR A 67 13.92 7.34 -11.58
C THR A 67 13.17 6.03 -11.43
N PHE A 68 11.95 6.09 -10.90
CA PHE A 68 11.13 4.92 -10.62
C PHE A 68 9.65 5.25 -10.84
N GLY A 69 8.92 4.33 -11.48
CA GLY A 69 7.50 4.50 -11.76
C GLY A 69 7.18 5.73 -12.64
N GLY A 70 8.11 6.16 -13.50
CA GLY A 70 7.94 7.36 -14.33
C GLY A 70 8.15 8.68 -13.59
N ARG A 71 8.63 8.66 -12.33
CA ARG A 71 8.97 9.86 -11.55
C ARG A 71 10.45 9.89 -11.19
N ASN A 72 10.99 11.08 -10.99
CA ASN A 72 12.32 11.25 -10.40
C ASN A 72 12.18 11.45 -8.89
N TRP A 73 13.01 10.76 -8.14
CA TRP A 73 12.97 10.74 -6.69
C TRP A 73 14.30 11.21 -6.11
N THR A 74 14.22 12.00 -5.05
CA THR A 74 15.36 12.31 -4.18
C THR A 74 15.11 11.68 -2.82
N ALA A 75 16.05 10.85 -2.37
CA ALA A 75 16.02 10.20 -1.07
C ALA A 75 17.19 10.68 -0.20
N TRP A 76 16.95 10.81 1.10
CA TRP A 76 17.96 11.04 2.12
C TRP A 76 17.96 9.87 3.09
N PHE A 77 19.07 9.15 3.17
CA PHE A 77 19.17 7.90 3.93
C PHE A 77 20.27 7.94 4.99
N ALA A 78 20.06 7.23 6.10
CA ALA A 78 20.99 7.16 7.23
C ALA A 78 21.81 5.87 7.18
N SER A 79 23.08 5.94 6.77
CA SER A 79 23.97 4.76 6.73
C SER A 79 24.27 4.15 8.10
N LYS A 80 24.11 4.91 9.17
CA LYS A 80 24.27 4.40 10.55
C LYS A 80 23.15 3.45 10.97
N VAL A 81 21.99 3.52 10.31
CA VAL A 81 20.87 2.61 10.56
C VAL A 81 20.98 1.49 9.53
N ASN A 82 21.49 0.32 9.95
CA ASN A 82 21.74 -0.85 9.09
C ASN A 82 20.44 -1.58 8.68
N LEU A 83 19.48 -0.84 8.14
CA LEU A 83 18.23 -1.34 7.57
C LEU A 83 18.10 -0.71 6.19
N GLN A 84 18.08 -1.52 5.13
CA GLN A 84 18.03 -1.04 3.74
C GLN A 84 16.59 -0.80 3.28
N GLU A 85 15.80 -0.18 4.13
CA GLU A 85 14.34 -0.08 4.01
C GLU A 85 13.89 1.38 3.90
N GLY A 86 12.71 1.55 3.31
CA GLY A 86 12.06 2.84 3.14
C GLY A 86 10.55 2.67 2.97
N PRO A 87 9.82 3.78 2.82
CA PRO A 87 8.39 3.73 2.59
C PRO A 87 8.09 3.11 1.21
N TYR A 88 6.87 2.58 1.06
CA TYR A 88 6.40 2.00 -0.20
C TYR A 88 7.28 0.85 -0.69
N LYS A 89 7.80 0.94 -1.92
CA LYS A 89 8.72 0.00 -2.56
C LYS A 89 10.17 0.46 -2.52
N PHE A 90 10.47 1.58 -1.86
CA PHE A 90 11.80 2.18 -1.89
C PHE A 90 12.74 1.46 -0.93
N HIS A 91 13.65 0.64 -1.48
CA HIS A 91 14.64 -0.11 -0.72
C HIS A 91 15.98 -0.18 -1.48
N GLY A 92 16.99 -0.81 -0.88
CA GLY A 92 18.28 -1.11 -1.53
C GLY A 92 19.34 -0.01 -1.43
N LEU A 93 19.10 1.06 -0.66
CA LEU A 93 20.15 1.98 -0.23
C LEU A 93 20.93 1.39 0.96
N PRO A 94 22.23 1.72 1.13
CA PRO A 94 23.05 1.25 2.25
C PRO A 94 22.72 2.02 3.54
N GLY A 95 21.45 1.94 3.97
CA GLY A 95 20.90 2.59 5.14
C GLY A 95 19.40 2.88 4.99
N MET A 96 18.77 3.31 6.08
CA MET A 96 17.32 3.54 6.11
C MET A 96 16.96 4.88 5.48
N ILE A 97 15.94 4.91 4.62
CA ILE A 97 15.42 6.14 4.02
C ILE A 97 14.64 6.93 5.07
N PHE A 98 15.09 8.15 5.36
CA PHE A 98 14.42 9.06 6.30
C PHE A 98 13.49 10.02 5.58
N ILE A 99 13.90 10.49 4.41
CA ILE A 99 13.14 11.44 3.60
C ILE A 99 13.17 10.94 2.17
N ILE A 100 12.04 10.93 1.49
CA ILE A 100 11.99 10.71 0.05
C ILE A 100 10.84 11.50 -0.57
N SER A 101 11.10 12.18 -1.67
CA SER A 101 10.10 12.97 -2.38
C SER A 101 10.31 12.93 -3.89
N ASP A 102 9.22 13.12 -4.65
CA ASP A 102 9.32 13.31 -6.08
C ASP A 102 9.72 14.76 -6.42
N ASP A 103 10.27 14.96 -7.60
CA ASP A 103 10.77 16.27 -8.06
C ASP A 103 9.67 17.31 -8.30
N GLN A 104 8.42 16.86 -8.53
CA GLN A 104 7.25 17.72 -8.68
C GLN A 104 6.59 18.09 -7.34
N GLY A 105 7.02 17.50 -6.22
CA GLY A 105 6.45 17.79 -4.90
C GLY A 105 5.03 17.24 -4.67
N HIS A 106 4.61 16.26 -5.47
CA HIS A 106 3.32 15.58 -5.30
C HIS A 106 3.34 14.55 -4.16
N TYR A 107 4.51 13.96 -3.90
CA TYR A 107 4.73 12.91 -2.91
C TYR A 107 5.93 13.25 -2.06
N SER A 108 5.75 13.21 -0.73
CA SER A 108 6.82 13.40 0.24
C SER A 108 6.57 12.52 1.45
N PHE A 109 7.53 11.65 1.74
CA PHE A 109 7.53 10.76 2.90
C PHE A 109 8.65 11.19 3.83
N ASN A 110 8.31 11.39 5.10
CA ASN A 110 9.25 11.83 6.13
C ASN A 110 9.12 10.91 7.35
N LEU A 111 10.24 10.35 7.80
CA LEU A 111 10.32 9.60 9.04
C LEU A 111 10.20 10.58 10.21
N LEU A 112 9.02 10.58 10.85
CA LEU A 112 8.76 11.45 11.99
C LEU A 112 9.34 10.89 13.29
N LYS A 113 9.15 9.59 13.53
CA LYS A 113 9.56 8.91 14.76
C LYS A 113 9.93 7.45 14.48
N SER A 114 10.88 6.95 15.25
CA SER A 114 11.22 5.53 15.33
C SER A 114 11.41 5.18 16.80
N TYR A 115 10.82 4.07 17.23
CA TYR A 115 10.93 3.58 18.59
C TYR A 115 11.13 2.08 18.58
N GLN A 116 11.92 1.60 19.54
CA GLN A 116 12.13 0.19 19.74
C GLN A 116 10.95 -0.39 20.52
N LEU A 117 10.33 -1.42 19.96
CA LEU A 117 9.28 -2.15 20.63
C LEU A 117 9.87 -3.12 21.68
N PRO A 118 9.17 -3.37 22.81
CA PRO A 118 9.67 -4.23 23.88
C PRO A 118 9.68 -5.72 23.50
N GLY A 119 9.03 -6.10 22.39
CA GLY A 119 8.98 -7.47 21.90
C GLY A 119 8.48 -7.54 20.45
N THR A 120 8.43 -8.76 19.94
CA THR A 120 7.84 -9.07 18.62
C THR A 120 6.35 -9.31 18.75
N TYR A 121 5.56 -8.78 17.82
CA TYR A 121 4.12 -8.94 17.79
C TYR A 121 3.72 -9.76 16.57
N ASP A 122 2.73 -10.64 16.73
CA ASP A 122 2.10 -11.31 15.60
C ASP A 122 1.23 -10.30 14.85
N THR A 123 1.57 -10.06 13.59
CA THR A 123 0.89 -9.11 12.70
C THR A 123 0.08 -9.81 11.62
N GLN A 124 -0.01 -11.15 11.66
CA GLN A 124 -0.63 -11.96 10.60
C GLN A 124 -2.11 -11.62 10.34
N ALA A 125 -2.80 -11.18 11.40
CA ALA A 125 -4.21 -10.81 11.34
C ALA A 125 -4.46 -9.41 10.74
N ILE A 126 -3.41 -8.61 10.51
CA ILE A 126 -3.49 -7.20 10.11
C ILE A 126 -2.78 -6.96 8.77
N LEU A 127 -1.54 -7.42 8.62
CA LEU A 127 -0.74 -7.13 7.43
C LEU A 127 -1.09 -8.06 6.26
N GLU A 128 -1.28 -9.35 6.53
CA GLU A 128 -1.58 -10.36 5.51
C GLU A 128 -3.05 -10.76 5.45
N ARG A 129 -3.87 -10.26 6.38
CA ARG A 129 -5.32 -10.47 6.44
C ARG A 129 -6.01 -9.16 6.78
N HIS A 130 -7.08 -8.84 6.06
CA HIS A 130 -7.93 -7.70 6.38
C HIS A 130 -9.21 -8.21 7.03
N ALA A 131 -9.36 -8.02 8.35
CA ALA A 131 -10.51 -8.53 9.12
C ALA A 131 -10.80 -10.04 8.92
N GLY A 132 -9.74 -10.85 8.74
CA GLY A 132 -9.86 -12.29 8.49
C GLY A 132 -9.98 -12.70 7.02
N MET A 133 -10.19 -11.74 6.10
CA MET A 133 -10.18 -12.00 4.66
C MET A 133 -8.77 -12.35 4.18
N LYS A 134 -8.68 -13.41 3.37
CA LYS A 134 -7.42 -13.81 2.73
C LYS A 134 -7.29 -13.12 1.37
N PRO A 135 -6.10 -12.62 1.02
CA PRO A 135 -5.89 -11.91 -0.23
C PRO A 135 -5.95 -12.85 -1.43
N VAL A 136 -6.74 -12.49 -2.44
CA VAL A 136 -6.74 -13.18 -3.74
C VAL A 136 -5.62 -12.61 -4.59
N LYS A 137 -4.70 -13.47 -5.05
CA LYS A 137 -3.62 -13.05 -5.95
C LYS A 137 -4.19 -12.69 -7.33
N ILE A 138 -3.88 -11.49 -7.81
CA ILE A 138 -4.24 -11.02 -9.15
C ILE A 138 -3.01 -10.46 -9.89
N SER A 139 -3.09 -10.39 -11.21
CA SER A 139 -2.08 -9.72 -12.02
C SER A 139 -2.34 -8.22 -12.08
N LEU A 140 -1.28 -7.43 -12.35
CA LEU A 140 -1.42 -6.01 -12.62
C LEU A 140 -2.42 -5.72 -13.76
N GLN A 141 -2.42 -6.55 -14.80
CA GLN A 141 -3.37 -6.42 -15.92
C GLN A 141 -4.81 -6.65 -15.49
N LYS A 142 -5.07 -7.61 -14.60
CA LYS A 142 -6.41 -7.82 -14.05
C LYS A 142 -6.83 -6.63 -13.19
N TYR A 143 -5.93 -6.10 -12.36
CA TYR A 143 -6.20 -4.92 -11.55
C TYR A 143 -6.55 -3.69 -12.41
N LYS A 144 -5.78 -3.42 -13.48
CA LYS A 144 -6.10 -2.34 -14.44
C LYS A 144 -7.49 -2.49 -15.05
N LYS A 145 -7.90 -3.71 -15.39
CA LYS A 145 -9.26 -3.99 -15.91
C LYS A 145 -10.34 -3.73 -14.86
N MET A 146 -10.07 -4.04 -13.59
CA MET A 146 -11.00 -3.76 -12.50
C MET A 146 -11.17 -2.25 -12.30
N LEU A 147 -10.07 -1.49 -12.26
CA LEU A 147 -10.12 -0.02 -12.20
C LEU A 147 -10.89 0.59 -13.38
N LEU A 148 -10.69 0.07 -14.60
CA LEU A 148 -11.44 0.53 -15.77
C LEU A 148 -12.93 0.15 -15.70
N ALA A 149 -13.27 -1.03 -15.17
CA ALA A 149 -14.66 -1.43 -14.97
C ALA A 149 -15.36 -0.52 -13.96
N GLU A 150 -14.68 -0.21 -12.85
CA GLU A 150 -15.15 0.75 -11.85
C GLU A 150 -15.36 2.13 -12.46
N TYR A 151 -14.40 2.62 -13.23
CA TYR A 151 -14.55 3.91 -13.93
C TYR A 151 -15.76 3.95 -14.88
N ASN A 152 -16.03 2.85 -15.58
CA ASN A 152 -17.14 2.79 -16.53
C ASN A 152 -18.49 2.82 -15.81
N ASP A 153 -18.60 2.19 -14.64
CA ASP A 153 -19.84 2.11 -13.85
C ASP A 153 -19.57 2.21 -12.33
N PRO A 154 -19.19 3.41 -11.84
CA PRO A 154 -18.72 3.60 -10.45
C PRO A 154 -19.84 3.51 -9.42
N MET A 155 -21.09 3.47 -9.86
CA MET A 155 -22.27 3.37 -9.01
C MET A 155 -23.02 2.05 -9.23
N ARG A 156 -22.39 1.05 -9.87
CA ARG A 156 -23.00 -0.25 -10.19
C ARG A 156 -23.63 -0.89 -8.97
N ASP A 157 -22.83 -1.09 -7.92
CA ASP A 157 -23.27 -1.80 -6.72
C ASP A 157 -24.32 -0.99 -5.96
N MET A 158 -24.18 0.34 -5.92
CA MET A 158 -25.16 1.23 -5.31
C MET A 158 -26.50 1.20 -6.04
N ARG A 159 -26.47 1.18 -7.38
CA ARG A 159 -27.65 1.09 -8.24
C ARG A 159 -28.36 -0.26 -8.06
N GLU A 160 -27.62 -1.36 -8.12
CA GLU A 160 -28.16 -2.71 -7.89
C GLU A 160 -28.79 -2.80 -6.50
N HIS A 161 -28.11 -2.29 -5.47
CA HIS A 161 -28.59 -2.33 -4.11
C HIS A 161 -29.85 -1.47 -3.91
N PHE A 162 -29.92 -0.28 -4.52
CA PHE A 162 -31.11 0.59 -4.48
C PHE A 162 -32.31 -0.04 -5.20
N GLN A 163 -32.08 -0.74 -6.33
CA GLN A 163 -33.15 -1.41 -7.08
C GLN A 163 -33.69 -2.66 -6.38
N ASN A 164 -32.80 -3.43 -5.75
CA ASN A 164 -33.14 -4.71 -5.13
C ASN A 164 -33.69 -4.56 -3.70
N ASN A 165 -33.38 -3.46 -3.00
CA ASN A 165 -33.82 -3.24 -1.63
C ASN A 165 -34.91 -2.17 -1.54
N LYS A 166 -36.14 -2.61 -1.22
CA LYS A 166 -37.33 -1.76 -1.09
C LYS A 166 -37.67 -1.39 0.37
N SER A 167 -36.77 -1.64 1.31
CA SER A 167 -37.01 -1.30 2.73
C SER A 167 -36.93 0.22 2.91
N GLU A 168 -38.02 0.82 3.40
CA GLU A 168 -38.12 2.25 3.69
C GLU A 168 -37.13 2.72 4.79
N ASP A 169 -36.63 1.79 5.61
CA ASP A 169 -35.70 2.07 6.70
C ASP A 169 -34.23 2.17 6.25
N MET A 170 -33.92 1.68 5.05
CA MET A 170 -32.56 1.74 4.52
C MET A 170 -32.26 3.11 3.92
N GLN A 171 -31.25 3.77 4.47
CA GLN A 171 -30.78 5.08 4.02
C GLN A 171 -29.39 4.94 3.40
N PHE A 172 -29.25 5.35 2.15
CA PHE A 172 -27.97 5.38 1.45
C PHE A 172 -27.37 6.76 1.54
N TYR A 173 -26.05 6.81 1.71
CA TYR A 173 -25.31 8.07 1.77
C TYR A 173 -24.10 8.00 0.84
N TYR A 174 -23.83 9.09 0.12
CA TYR A 174 -22.59 9.32 -0.62
C TYR A 174 -22.03 10.68 -0.22
N ASN A 175 -20.78 10.74 0.27
CA ASN A 175 -20.18 11.97 0.81
C ASN A 175 -21.08 12.74 1.78
N SER A 176 -21.76 12.03 2.69
CA SER A 176 -22.75 12.57 3.65
C SER A 176 -24.08 13.06 3.05
N ILE A 177 -24.31 12.90 1.75
CA ILE A 177 -25.57 13.23 1.08
C ILE A 177 -26.46 11.99 1.07
N LYS A 178 -27.68 12.10 1.61
CA LYS A 178 -28.67 11.02 1.53
C LYS A 178 -29.16 10.84 0.10
N ILE A 179 -29.12 9.61 -0.39
CA ILE A 179 -29.64 9.23 -1.71
C ILE A 179 -31.06 8.73 -1.54
N THR A 180 -31.97 9.41 -2.22
CA THR A 180 -33.41 9.13 -2.22
C THR A 180 -33.94 8.80 -3.62
N ASP A 181 -33.20 9.13 -4.67
CA ASP A 181 -33.62 8.95 -6.07
C ASP A 181 -32.44 8.56 -6.96
N LEU A 182 -32.67 7.67 -7.93
CA LEU A 182 -31.65 7.18 -8.86
C LEU A 182 -31.08 8.26 -9.78
N SER A 183 -31.81 9.35 -10.04
CA SER A 183 -31.30 10.49 -10.81
C SER A 183 -30.13 11.19 -10.11
N GLN A 184 -30.06 11.12 -8.77
CA GLN A 184 -28.95 11.67 -8.00
C GLN A 184 -27.65 10.92 -8.28
N LEU A 185 -27.72 9.63 -8.65
CA LEU A 185 -26.54 8.82 -8.97
C LEU A 185 -25.80 9.35 -10.20
N LYS A 186 -26.50 9.91 -11.20
CA LYS A 186 -25.83 10.41 -12.41
C LYS A 186 -24.78 11.47 -12.08
N LYS A 187 -25.16 12.44 -11.24
CA LYS A 187 -24.23 13.48 -10.80
C LYS A 187 -23.03 12.88 -10.04
N MET A 188 -23.28 11.89 -9.19
CA MET A 188 -22.24 11.20 -8.41
C MET A 188 -21.29 10.39 -9.30
N GLU A 189 -21.81 9.74 -10.34
CA GLU A 189 -20.96 9.04 -11.32
C GLU A 189 -20.01 10.01 -12.03
N ASP A 190 -20.49 11.17 -12.45
CA ASP A 190 -19.67 12.16 -13.14
C ASP A 190 -18.59 12.72 -12.19
N GLU A 191 -18.94 12.98 -10.92
CA GLU A 191 -17.99 13.37 -9.86
C GLU A 191 -16.94 12.29 -9.60
N GLU A 192 -17.34 11.01 -9.51
CA GLU A 192 -16.44 9.89 -9.27
C GLU A 192 -15.51 9.64 -10.48
N ARG A 193 -16.03 9.70 -11.71
CA ARG A 193 -15.21 9.62 -12.93
C ARG A 193 -14.18 10.74 -12.98
N GLU A 194 -14.58 11.96 -12.64
CA GLU A 194 -13.67 13.10 -12.61
C GLU A 194 -12.60 12.93 -11.51
N TYR A 195 -12.97 12.44 -10.33
CA TYR A 195 -12.04 12.09 -9.26
C TYR A 195 -11.02 11.03 -9.71
N LEU A 196 -11.48 9.94 -10.32
CA LEU A 196 -10.64 8.85 -10.82
C LEU A 196 -9.66 9.33 -11.91
N ARG A 197 -10.12 10.20 -12.83
CA ARG A 197 -9.28 10.79 -13.90
C ARG A 197 -8.22 11.73 -13.35
N ASN A 198 -8.57 12.52 -12.35
CA ASN A 198 -7.66 13.51 -11.75
C ASN A 198 -6.74 12.91 -10.67
N ASN A 199 -6.86 11.61 -10.41
CA ASN A 199 -5.97 10.92 -9.49
C ASN A 199 -4.54 10.91 -10.04
N ASN A 200 -3.56 11.15 -9.15
CA ASN A 200 -2.15 11.31 -9.51
C ASN A 200 -1.34 10.10 -9.02
N PRO A 201 -1.31 8.95 -9.72
CA PRO A 201 -0.74 7.72 -9.18
C PRO A 201 0.78 7.82 -8.95
N ILE A 202 1.28 7.21 -7.87
CA ILE A 202 2.71 7.22 -7.53
C ILE A 202 3.58 6.61 -8.64
N GLU A 203 3.09 5.55 -9.31
CA GLU A 203 3.74 4.92 -10.47
C GLU A 203 2.98 5.26 -11.76
N LEU A 204 3.37 6.36 -12.41
CA LEU A 204 2.81 6.85 -13.67
C LEU A 204 2.90 5.82 -14.80
N THR A 205 3.98 5.02 -14.85
CA THR A 205 4.14 3.93 -15.84
C THR A 205 3.00 2.90 -15.79
N TYR A 206 2.36 2.76 -14.62
CA TYR A 206 1.27 1.82 -14.41
C TYR A 206 -0.09 2.49 -14.29
N ALA A 207 -0.19 3.80 -14.54
CA ALA A 207 -1.46 4.51 -14.59
C ALA A 207 -2.43 3.83 -15.57
N VAL A 208 -3.72 3.91 -15.24
CA VAL A 208 -4.80 3.54 -16.15
C VAL A 208 -5.21 4.80 -16.90
N GLU A 209 -5.28 4.71 -18.23
CA GLU A 209 -5.85 5.76 -19.06
C GLU A 209 -7.36 5.57 -19.11
N TYR A 210 -8.10 6.53 -18.55
CA TYR A 210 -9.55 6.52 -18.57
C TYR A 210 -10.07 7.32 -19.79
N PRO A 211 -11.14 6.85 -20.45
CA PRO A 211 -11.75 7.58 -21.56
C PRO A 211 -12.40 8.89 -21.12
N ASP A 212 -12.74 9.76 -22.08
CA ASP A 212 -13.47 10.99 -21.80
C ASP A 212 -14.91 10.72 -21.32
N ILE A 213 -15.40 11.58 -20.44
CA ILE A 213 -16.81 11.58 -19.98
C ILE A 213 -17.68 11.99 -21.17
N LYS A 214 -18.68 11.16 -21.51
CA LYS A 214 -19.60 11.38 -22.62
C LYS A 214 -20.87 12.13 -22.21
#